data_AF-A0A3M0YNI4-F1
#
_entry.id   AF-A0A3M0YNI4-F1
#
_cell.length_a   1.000
_cell.length_b   1.000
_cell.length_c   1.000
_cell.angle_alpha   90.00
_cell.angle_beta   90.00
_cell.angle_gamma   90.00
#
_symmetry.space_group_name_H-M   'P 1'
#
loop_
_entity.id
_entity.type
_entity.pdbx_description
1 polymer ?
#
loop_
_entity_poly.entity_id
_entity_poly.type
_entity_poly.pdbx_seq_one_letter_code
_entity_poly.pdbx_strand_id
1 'polypeptide(L)'
;MAQEKKDGNKELKPLFNEKGEMLSPVLPPHIKNFLIDIDGTICDDIPNEEPERMATAMPYPDALKIINKWYDEGHIITFFTSRTEEHREVTEQWLRKHGFKYHGLLMGKPRGGNYHWIDNHIVKATRFKGKFTDLVVQTHEIEVFKP
;
A
#
# COMPACT_ATOMS: atom_id res chain seq x y z
N MET A 1 10.56 -21.85 -7.98
CA MET A 1 11.00 -20.94 -9.07
C MET A 1 10.72 -19.52 -8.61
N ALA A 2 11.76 -18.70 -8.49
CA ALA A 2 11.64 -17.31 -8.07
C ALA A 2 10.85 -16.54 -9.15
N GLN A 3 9.76 -15.86 -8.76
CA GLN A 3 9.12 -14.90 -9.65
C GLN A 3 10.14 -13.83 -10.00
N GLU A 4 10.38 -13.65 -11.30
CA GLU A 4 11.19 -12.55 -11.82
C GLU A 4 10.66 -11.24 -11.24
N LYS A 5 11.52 -10.51 -10.52
CA LYS A 5 11.27 -9.13 -10.15
C LYS A 5 11.17 -8.35 -11.46
N LYS A 6 9.95 -8.15 -11.99
CA LYS A 6 9.71 -7.09 -12.94
C LYS A 6 9.97 -5.79 -12.18
N ASP A 7 11.17 -5.26 -12.34
CA ASP A 7 11.52 -3.94 -11.84
C ASP A 7 10.40 -3.00 -12.30
N GLY A 8 9.67 -2.47 -11.31
CA GLY A 8 8.68 -1.42 -11.46
C GLY A 8 9.33 -0.07 -11.78
N ASN A 9 10.35 -0.11 -12.63
CA ASN A 9 11.05 0.84 -13.48
C ASN A 9 10.30 2.07 -14.01
N LYS A 10 9.20 2.50 -13.39
CA LYS A 10 8.34 3.55 -13.91
C LYS A 10 9.17 4.82 -13.88
N GLU A 11 9.30 5.47 -15.04
CA GLU A 11 10.13 6.65 -15.21
C GLU A 11 9.71 7.74 -14.22
N LEU A 12 10.47 7.82 -13.13
CA LEU A 12 10.41 8.92 -12.18
C LEU A 12 10.81 10.18 -12.95
N LYS A 13 9.98 11.21 -12.86
CA LYS A 13 10.26 12.47 -13.53
C LYS A 13 11.19 13.30 -12.65
N PRO A 14 12.31 13.81 -13.20
CA PRO A 14 13.16 14.73 -12.45
C PRO A 14 12.35 15.96 -12.05
N LEU A 15 12.60 16.44 -10.84
CA LEU A 15 11.96 17.62 -10.27
C LEU A 15 13.05 18.60 -9.87
N PHE A 16 12.81 19.89 -10.07
CA PHE A 16 13.74 20.96 -9.70
C PHE A 16 13.00 22.04 -8.92
N ASN A 17 13.69 22.71 -8.00
CA ASN A 17 13.15 23.88 -7.32
C ASN A 17 13.34 25.16 -8.15
N GLU A 18 12.85 26.30 -7.62
CA GLU A 18 12.94 27.61 -8.29
C GLU A 18 14.39 28.07 -8.56
N LYS A 19 15.37 27.50 -7.84
CA LYS A 19 16.81 27.79 -8.00
C LYS A 19 17.50 26.86 -9.00
N GLY A 20 16.78 25.90 -9.59
CA GLY A 20 17.32 24.89 -10.50
C GLY A 20 18.03 23.73 -9.80
N GLU A 21 17.91 23.60 -8.47
CA GLU A 21 18.46 22.48 -7.72
C GLU A 21 17.57 21.25 -7.86
N MET A 22 18.17 20.05 -7.99
CA MET A 22 17.45 18.80 -8.13
C MET A 22 16.74 18.41 -6.83
N LEU A 23 15.46 18.08 -6.93
CA LEU A 23 14.63 17.54 -5.84
C LEU A 23 14.40 16.03 -6.05
N SER A 24 13.83 15.39 -5.02
CA SER A 24 13.35 14.00 -5.13
C SER A 24 12.41 13.87 -6.35
N PRO A 25 12.66 12.91 -7.25
CA PRO A 25 11.88 12.78 -8.46
C PRO A 25 10.47 12.26 -8.13
N VAL A 26 9.51 12.54 -9.02
CA VAL A 26 8.08 12.29 -8.76
C VAL A 26 7.47 11.34 -9.78
N LEU A 27 6.38 10.66 -9.39
CA LEU A 27 5.60 9.86 -10.32
C LEU A 27 4.83 10.74 -11.32
N PRO A 28 4.54 10.23 -12.53
CA PRO A 28 3.60 10.89 -13.44
C PRO A 28 2.24 11.15 -12.75
N PRO A 29 1.53 12.25 -13.05
CA PRO A 29 0.32 12.65 -12.31
C PRO A 29 -0.82 11.62 -12.30
N HIS A 30 -0.90 10.75 -13.31
CA HIS A 30 -1.92 9.72 -13.43
C HIS A 30 -1.54 8.42 -12.71
N ILE A 31 -0.31 8.29 -12.18
CA ILE A 31 0.18 7.10 -11.49
C ILE A 31 0.16 7.34 -9.99
N LYS A 32 -0.44 6.41 -9.25
CA LYS A 32 -0.48 6.44 -7.78
C LYS A 32 0.50 5.42 -7.21
N ASN A 33 1.07 5.74 -6.05
CA ASN A 33 1.79 4.81 -5.20
C ASN A 33 0.90 4.45 -4.01
N PHE A 34 0.37 3.23 -3.99
CA PHE A 34 -0.51 2.76 -2.93
C PHE A 34 0.29 2.02 -1.87
N LEU A 35 0.15 2.48 -0.62
CA LEU A 35 0.51 1.71 0.57
C LEU A 35 -0.77 1.11 1.14
N ILE A 36 -0.89 -0.21 1.07
CA ILE A 36 -2.14 -0.93 1.39
C ILE A 36 -1.89 -1.85 2.59
N ASP A 37 -2.71 -1.73 3.62
CA ASP A 37 -2.68 -2.64 4.76
C ASP A 37 -3.17 -4.05 4.38
N ILE A 38 -2.86 -5.06 5.20
CA ILE A 38 -3.28 -6.44 4.95
C ILE A 38 -4.47 -6.79 5.85
N ASP A 39 -4.21 -6.95 7.14
CA ASP A 39 -5.17 -7.44 8.11
C ASP A 39 -6.27 -6.39 8.36
N GLY A 40 -7.54 -6.82 8.29
CA GLY A 40 -8.70 -5.93 8.36
C GLY A 40 -8.91 -5.05 7.11
N THR A 41 -8.10 -5.23 6.06
CA THR A 41 -8.17 -4.47 4.81
C THR A 41 -8.39 -5.37 3.61
N ILE A 42 -7.51 -6.33 3.33
CA ILE A 42 -7.66 -7.26 2.19
C ILE A 42 -8.09 -8.67 2.61
N CYS A 43 -8.16 -8.90 3.92
CA CYS A 43 -8.70 -10.08 4.58
C CYS A 43 -9.17 -9.67 5.98
N ASP A 44 -9.63 -10.64 6.77
CA ASP A 44 -10.01 -10.41 8.16
C ASP A 44 -8.87 -9.83 9.00
N ASP A 45 -9.23 -9.14 10.09
CA ASP A 45 -8.29 -8.59 11.06
C ASP A 45 -7.69 -9.72 11.90
N ILE A 46 -6.38 -9.94 11.73
CA ILE A 46 -5.62 -11.03 12.33
C ILE A 46 -4.44 -10.43 13.08
N PRO A 47 -4.39 -10.59 14.41
CA PRO A 47 -3.28 -10.10 15.21
C PRO A 47 -2.02 -10.96 14.98
N ASN A 48 -0.84 -10.39 15.27
CA ASN A 48 0.42 -11.14 15.25
C ASN A 48 0.41 -12.33 16.22
N GLU A 49 -0.39 -12.24 17.27
CA GLU A 49 -0.56 -13.25 18.29
C GLU A 49 -1.33 -14.50 17.83
N GLU A 50 -1.93 -14.49 16.62
CA GLU A 50 -2.66 -15.63 16.03
C GLU A 50 -2.15 -15.98 14.61
N PRO A 51 -0.85 -16.33 14.45
CA PRO A 51 -0.23 -16.52 13.14
C PRO A 51 -0.82 -17.69 12.34
N GLU A 52 -1.41 -18.68 13.00
CA GLU A 52 -2.08 -19.82 12.35
C GLU A 52 -3.26 -19.38 11.47
N ARG A 53 -3.92 -18.27 11.80
CA ARG A 53 -5.02 -17.71 11.00
C ARG A 53 -4.53 -17.07 9.70
N MET A 54 -3.30 -16.56 9.68
CA MET A 54 -2.75 -15.82 8.53
C MET A 54 -2.70 -16.65 7.25
N ALA A 55 -2.45 -17.96 7.35
CA ALA A 55 -2.32 -18.85 6.18
C ALA A 55 -3.66 -19.28 5.58
N THR A 56 -4.72 -19.30 6.40
CA THR A 56 -6.04 -19.84 6.05
C THR A 56 -7.10 -18.77 5.81
N ALA A 57 -6.82 -17.52 6.18
CA ALA A 57 -7.70 -16.40 5.92
C ALA A 57 -8.08 -16.31 4.44
N MET A 58 -9.34 -15.97 4.17
CA MET A 58 -9.79 -15.75 2.80
C MET A 58 -9.66 -14.27 2.43
N PRO A 59 -9.18 -13.93 1.22
CA PRO A 59 -9.12 -12.56 0.78
C PRO A 59 -10.53 -12.02 0.52
N TYR A 60 -10.68 -10.71 0.68
CA TYR A 60 -11.86 -10.01 0.19
C TYR A 60 -11.83 -9.99 -1.36
N PRO A 61 -12.84 -10.58 -2.05
CA PRO A 61 -12.78 -10.75 -3.50
C PRO A 61 -12.72 -9.43 -4.29
N ASP A 62 -13.37 -8.39 -3.77
CA ASP A 62 -13.36 -7.04 -4.32
C ASP A 62 -11.99 -6.36 -4.17
N ALA A 63 -11.33 -6.53 -3.01
CA ALA A 63 -9.95 -6.06 -2.79
C ALA A 63 -8.99 -6.68 -3.81
N LEU A 64 -9.04 -8.01 -3.98
CA LEU A 64 -8.21 -8.72 -4.95
C LEU A 64 -8.42 -8.19 -6.38
N LYS A 65 -9.69 -8.02 -6.79
CA LYS A 65 -10.04 -7.52 -8.12
C LYS A 65 -9.52 -6.10 -8.35
N ILE A 66 -9.75 -5.18 -7.41
CA ILE A 66 -9.41 -3.76 -7.57
C ILE A 66 -7.91 -3.51 -7.48
N ILE A 67 -7.21 -4.17 -6.55
CA ILE A 67 -5.76 -4.02 -6.42
C ILE A 67 -5.06 -4.54 -7.67
N ASN A 68 -5.49 -5.69 -8.20
CA ASN A 68 -4.94 -6.22 -9.45
C ASN A 68 -5.27 -5.32 -10.65
N LYS A 69 -6.47 -4.71 -10.70
CA LYS A 69 -6.80 -3.70 -11.71
C LYS A 69 -5.84 -2.51 -11.63
N TRP A 70 -5.61 -1.95 -10.44
CA TRP A 70 -4.66 -0.84 -10.25
C TRP A 70 -3.24 -1.22 -10.65
N TYR A 71 -2.81 -2.45 -10.35
CA TYR A 71 -1.53 -2.97 -10.80
C TYR A 71 -1.45 -2.98 -12.34
N ASP A 72 -2.48 -3.50 -13.00
CA ASP A 72 -2.54 -3.62 -14.47
C ASP A 72 -2.69 -2.26 -15.17
N GLU A 73 -3.29 -1.26 -14.51
CA GLU A 73 -3.32 0.15 -14.93
C GLU A 73 -1.96 0.86 -14.72
N GLY A 74 -0.98 0.16 -14.18
CA GLY A 74 0.36 0.69 -13.96
C GLY A 74 0.49 1.54 -12.69
N HIS A 75 -0.39 1.40 -11.70
CA HIS A 75 -0.11 1.95 -10.36
C HIS A 75 0.92 1.11 -9.60
N ILE A 76 1.56 1.70 -8.58
CA ILE A 76 2.51 0.98 -7.71
C ILE A 76 1.73 0.49 -6.50
N ILE A 77 1.90 -0.80 -6.19
CA ILE A 77 1.22 -1.49 -5.10
C ILE A 77 2.29 -1.97 -4.13
N THR A 78 2.27 -1.43 -2.92
CA THR A 78 3.11 -1.87 -1.81
C THR A 78 2.21 -2.26 -0.65
N PHE A 79 2.29 -3.51 -0.21
CA PHE A 79 1.64 -3.90 1.03
C PHE A 79 2.45 -3.37 2.21
N PHE A 80 1.79 -2.74 3.18
CA PHE A 80 2.40 -2.11 4.35
C PHE A 80 1.65 -2.57 5.60
N THR A 81 2.20 -3.59 6.27
CA THR A 81 1.51 -4.36 7.32
C THR A 81 2.22 -4.26 8.67
N SER A 82 1.44 -4.35 9.74
CA SER A 82 1.95 -4.46 11.11
C SER A 82 2.41 -5.88 11.48
N ARG A 83 2.32 -6.84 10.56
CA ARG A 83 2.98 -8.14 10.72
C ARG A 83 4.48 -7.94 10.91
N THR A 84 5.07 -8.70 11.83
CA THR A 84 6.53 -8.68 12.06
C THR A 84 7.26 -9.43 10.94
N GLU A 85 8.57 -9.22 10.83
CA GLU A 85 9.43 -9.95 9.88
C GLU A 85 9.34 -11.48 10.03
N GLU A 86 9.06 -11.98 11.24
CA GLU A 86 8.85 -13.42 11.51
C GLU A 86 7.68 -14.00 10.69
N HIS A 87 6.71 -13.18 10.31
CA HIS A 87 5.56 -13.59 9.51
C HIS A 87 5.69 -13.26 8.02
N ARG A 88 6.87 -12.82 7.56
CA ARG A 88 7.09 -12.49 6.14
C ARG A 88 6.78 -13.67 5.24
N GLU A 89 7.32 -14.85 5.55
CA GLU A 89 7.18 -16.02 4.68
C GLU A 89 5.71 -16.43 4.51
N VAL A 90 4.95 -16.55 5.61
CA VAL A 90 3.52 -16.89 5.53
C VAL A 90 2.73 -15.81 4.77
N THR A 91 3.09 -14.54 4.91
CA THR A 91 2.44 -13.42 4.22
C THR A 91 2.70 -13.47 2.72
N GLU A 92 3.95 -13.64 2.29
CA GLU A 92 4.30 -13.75 0.87
C GLU A 92 3.67 -14.99 0.22
N GLN A 93 3.67 -16.12 0.93
CA GLN A 93 3.00 -17.34 0.46
C GLN A 93 1.49 -17.12 0.30
N TRP A 94 0.84 -16.45 1.26
CA TRP A 94 -0.59 -16.14 1.21
C TRP A 94 -0.92 -15.19 0.05
N LEU A 95 -0.17 -14.09 -0.11
CA LEU A 95 -0.36 -13.14 -1.20
C LEU A 95 -0.22 -13.81 -2.58
N ARG A 96 0.80 -14.66 -2.74
CA ARG A 96 1.03 -15.42 -3.97
C ARG A 96 -0.08 -16.45 -4.22
N LYS A 97 -0.48 -17.21 -3.19
CA LYS A 97 -1.54 -18.22 -3.27
C LYS A 97 -2.86 -17.60 -3.75
N HIS A 98 -3.19 -16.41 -3.26
CA HIS A 98 -4.43 -15.71 -3.60
C HIS A 98 -4.32 -14.81 -4.83
N GLY A 99 -3.14 -14.70 -5.44
CA GLY A 99 -2.94 -14.03 -6.72
C GLY A 99 -2.91 -12.50 -6.65
N PHE A 100 -2.52 -11.91 -5.53
CA PHE A 100 -2.27 -10.48 -5.45
C PHE A 100 -1.03 -10.11 -6.26
N LYS A 101 -1.15 -9.12 -7.15
CA LYS A 101 -0.03 -8.51 -7.87
C LYS A 101 0.46 -7.29 -7.08
N TYR A 102 1.75 -7.27 -6.76
CA TYR A 102 2.35 -6.19 -5.98
C TYR A 102 3.83 -5.98 -6.36
N HIS A 103 4.37 -4.84 -5.94
CA HIS A 103 5.76 -4.43 -6.21
C HIS A 103 6.61 -4.47 -4.93
N GLY A 104 6.02 -4.22 -3.76
CA GLY A 104 6.73 -4.22 -2.48
C GLY A 104 5.90 -4.76 -1.31
N LEU A 105 6.60 -5.23 -0.28
CA LEU A 105 6.04 -5.64 1.00
C LEU A 105 6.91 -5.06 2.13
N LEU A 106 6.34 -4.10 2.86
CA LEU A 106 6.94 -3.47 4.03
C LEU A 106 6.29 -4.05 5.30
N MET A 107 7.11 -4.69 6.12
CA MET A 107 6.69 -5.29 7.38
C MET A 107 6.97 -4.32 8.54
N GLY A 108 6.42 -4.62 9.72
CA GLY A 108 6.73 -3.88 10.93
C GLY A 108 6.14 -2.47 11.00
N LYS A 109 5.05 -2.20 10.28
CA LYS A 109 4.24 -0.98 10.49
C LYS A 109 3.87 -0.87 11.97
N PRO A 110 4.09 0.28 12.64
CA PRO A 110 3.69 0.46 14.03
C PRO A 110 2.22 0.08 14.26
N ARG A 111 1.89 -0.51 15.40
CA ARG A 111 0.53 -0.94 15.77
C ARG A 111 -0.21 0.18 16.50
N GLY A 112 -1.55 0.21 16.42
CA GLY A 112 -2.40 1.06 17.28
C GLY A 112 -3.29 2.09 16.58
N GLY A 113 -3.27 2.20 15.25
CA GLY A 113 -4.31 2.90 14.47
C GLY A 113 -4.34 4.44 14.54
N ASN A 114 -3.52 5.08 15.38
CA ASN A 114 -3.40 6.54 15.49
C ASN A 114 -2.20 7.06 14.69
N TYR A 115 -2.26 6.93 13.35
CA TYR A 115 -1.15 7.29 12.47
C TYR A 115 -1.25 8.73 11.98
N HIS A 116 -0.18 9.49 12.14
CA HIS A 116 0.02 10.79 11.52
C HIS A 116 1.17 10.67 10.52
N TRP A 117 0.86 10.64 9.22
CA TRP A 117 1.88 10.59 8.18
C TRP A 117 2.26 12.02 7.78
N ILE A 118 3.47 12.41 8.15
CA ILE A 118 4.06 13.70 7.81
C ILE A 118 5.08 13.48 6.69
N ASP A 119 4.90 14.19 5.58
CA ASP A 119 5.78 14.12 4.41
C ASP A 119 5.84 15.52 3.76
N ASN A 120 6.95 15.86 3.11
CA ASN A 120 7.08 17.09 2.36
C ASN A 120 6.36 17.03 1.00
N HIS A 121 5.96 15.83 0.56
CA HIS A 121 5.03 15.61 -0.55
C HIS A 121 3.59 15.42 -0.04
N ILE A 122 2.61 15.65 -0.92
CA ILE A 122 1.20 15.45 -0.59
C ILE A 122 0.93 13.97 -0.31
N VAL A 123 0.58 13.64 0.93
CA VAL A 123 0.05 12.33 1.32
C VAL A 123 -1.47 12.36 1.21
N LYS A 124 -2.03 11.39 0.48
CA LYS A 124 -3.49 11.23 0.36
C LYS A 124 -3.95 10.12 1.30
N ALA A 125 -4.86 10.45 2.21
CA ALA A 125 -5.53 9.44 3.03
C ALA A 125 -6.71 8.82 2.25
N THR A 126 -6.80 7.49 2.29
CA THR A 126 -7.99 6.75 1.83
C THR A 126 -8.38 5.79 2.94
N ARG A 127 -9.64 5.88 3.40
CA ARG A 127 -10.13 5.02 4.47
C ARG A 127 -10.98 3.89 3.89
N PHE A 128 -10.54 2.65 4.11
CA PHE A 128 -11.36 1.47 3.83
C PHE A 128 -12.56 1.41 4.79
N LYS A 129 -13.75 1.11 4.25
CA LYS A 129 -15.00 0.97 5.01
C LYS A 129 -15.71 -0.35 4.69
N GLY A 130 -14.95 -1.42 4.50
CA GLY A 130 -15.47 -2.78 4.32
C GLY A 130 -15.74 -3.22 2.87
N LYS A 131 -15.66 -2.32 1.89
CA LYS A 131 -15.76 -2.66 0.46
C LYS A 131 -14.79 -1.85 -0.38
N PHE A 132 -14.13 -2.51 -1.33
CA PHE A 132 -13.38 -1.86 -2.39
C PHE A 132 -14.37 -1.52 -3.52
N THR A 133 -14.68 -0.24 -3.64
CA THR A 133 -15.56 0.32 -4.68
C THR A 133 -14.89 1.54 -5.29
N ASP A 134 -15.58 2.26 -6.17
CA ASP A 134 -15.04 3.48 -6.76
C ASP A 134 -14.67 4.51 -5.69
N LEU A 135 -13.49 5.13 -5.85
CA LEU A 135 -13.02 6.16 -4.94
C LEU A 135 -13.86 7.44 -5.14
N VAL A 136 -14.45 7.93 -4.06
CA VAL A 136 -15.19 9.19 -4.00
C VAL A 136 -14.40 10.21 -3.19
N VAL A 137 -14.31 11.45 -3.69
CA VAL A 137 -13.64 12.55 -3.00
C VAL A 137 -14.55 13.17 -1.94
N GLN A 138 -14.04 13.37 -0.73
CA GLN A 138 -14.74 14.04 0.36
C GLN A 138 -13.80 15.01 1.09
N THR A 139 -14.29 16.20 1.45
CA THR A 139 -13.54 17.21 2.21
C THR A 139 -13.68 16.94 3.71
N HIS A 140 -12.57 16.94 4.44
CA HIS A 140 -12.52 16.82 5.90
C HIS A 140 -11.52 17.82 6.47
N GLU A 141 -11.70 18.21 7.73
CA GLU A 141 -10.69 18.99 8.46
C GLU A 141 -9.43 18.16 8.69
N ILE A 142 -8.27 18.80 8.55
CA ILE A 142 -6.96 18.20 8.78
C ILE A 142 -6.11 19.14 9.64
N GLU A 143 -5.18 18.56 10.39
CA GLU A 143 -4.17 19.33 11.09
C GLU A 143 -3.05 19.72 10.12
N VAL A 144 -2.63 20.99 10.18
CA VAL A 144 -1.52 21.54 9.38
C VAL A 144 -0.55 22.31 10.28
N PHE A 145 0.71 22.34 9.89
CA PHE A 145 1.71 23.15 10.59
C PHE A 145 1.41 24.64 10.40
N LYS A 146 1.67 25.44 11.44
CA LYS A 146 1.68 26.90 11.30
C LYS A 146 2.91 27.32 10.48
N PRO A 147 2.76 28.27 9.54
CA PRO A 147 3.86 28.78 8.73
C PRO A 147 4.86 29.58 9.56
#